data_AF-A0A968LFN1-F1
#
_entry.id   AF-A0A968LFN1-F1
#
_cell.length_a   1.000
_cell.length_b   1.000
_cell.length_c   1.000
_cell.angle_alpha   90.00
_cell.angle_beta   90.00
_cell.angle_gamma   90.00
#
_symmetry.space_group_name_H-M   'P 1'
#
loop_
_entity.id
_entity.type
_entity.pdbx_description
1 polymer ?
#
loop_
_entity_poly.entity_id
_entity_poly.type
_entity_poly.pdbx_seq_one_letter_code
_entity_poly.pdbx_strand_id
1 'polypeptide(L)'
;MSEQSLAHVITQAEDLANRGVRRLIAVFVRRGEVCEWSQDERRFVPLPLDGTLEDRTLLHPIAIDALLDAVAADSAVVDAIHARRNPRAVEIEEAARFGPIAALCKKLRLPFGPAERARLHGLDDDRLADVLLFISSHRRWP
;
A
#
# COMPACT_ATOMS: atom_id res chain seq x y z
N MET A 1 2.22 -10.10 -25.41
CA MET A 1 3.05 -10.68 -24.32
C MET A 1 3.94 -11.74 -24.92
N SER A 2 5.25 -11.68 -24.69
CA SER A 2 6.20 -12.72 -25.12
C SER A 2 6.04 -13.94 -24.21
N GLU A 3 5.82 -15.11 -24.80
CA GLU A 3 5.72 -16.37 -24.07
C GLU A 3 7.09 -17.05 -24.08
N GLN A 4 7.74 -17.09 -22.92
CA GLN A 4 9.01 -17.79 -22.75
C GLN A 4 8.75 -19.24 -22.35
N SER A 5 9.53 -20.18 -22.90
CA SER A 5 9.44 -21.58 -22.50
C SER A 5 9.97 -21.78 -21.08
N LEU A 6 9.39 -22.74 -20.34
CA LEU A 6 9.84 -23.04 -18.97
C LEU A 6 11.33 -23.41 -18.92
N ALA A 7 11.82 -24.16 -19.91
CA ALA A 7 13.23 -24.52 -20.00
C ALA A 7 14.14 -23.27 -20.08
N HIS A 8 13.73 -22.26 -20.86
CA HIS A 8 14.48 -21.01 -20.95
C HIS A 8 14.49 -20.25 -19.63
N VAL A 9 13.35 -20.21 -18.93
CA VAL A 9 13.23 -19.54 -17.62
C VAL A 9 14.09 -20.25 -16.55
N ILE A 10 14.18 -21.58 -16.57
CA ILE A 10 15.06 -22.35 -15.67
C ILE A 10 16.52 -22.00 -15.94
N THR A 11 16.97 -22.02 -17.21
CA THR A 11 18.36 -21.67 -17.54
C THR A 11 18.71 -20.24 -17.10
N GLN A 12 17.80 -19.28 -17.27
CA GLN A 12 18.01 -17.92 -16.77
C GLN A 12 18.08 -17.87 -15.24
N ALA A 13 17.23 -18.64 -14.55
CA ALA A 13 17.24 -18.70 -13.10
C ALA A 13 18.57 -19.25 -12.55
N GLU A 14 19.11 -20.29 -13.18
CA GLU A 14 20.43 -20.84 -12.86
C GLU A 14 21.55 -19.81 -13.07
N ASP A 15 21.59 -19.11 -14.21
CA ASP A 15 22.61 -18.08 -14.46
C ASP A 15 22.55 -16.96 -13.42
N LEU A 16 21.36 -16.43 -13.16
CA LEU A 16 21.15 -15.36 -12.19
C LEU A 16 21.52 -15.80 -10.76
N ALA A 17 21.12 -17.01 -10.37
CA ALA A 17 21.48 -17.59 -9.08
C ALA A 17 23.01 -17.73 -8.93
N ASN A 18 23.70 -18.25 -9.94
CA ASN A 18 25.15 -18.38 -9.97
C ASN A 18 25.88 -17.02 -9.92
N ARG A 19 25.23 -15.96 -10.38
CA ARG A 19 25.72 -14.58 -10.31
C ARG A 19 25.43 -13.87 -8.98
N GLY A 20 24.87 -14.59 -8.00
CA GLY A 20 24.65 -14.09 -6.65
C GLY A 20 23.28 -13.43 -6.42
N VAL A 21 22.31 -13.61 -7.32
CA VAL A 21 20.93 -13.20 -7.05
C VAL A 21 20.38 -14.08 -5.92
N ARG A 22 19.97 -13.43 -4.81
CA ARG A 22 19.59 -14.13 -3.57
C ARG A 22 18.23 -14.83 -3.65
N ARG A 23 17.25 -14.22 -4.32
CA ARG A 23 15.88 -14.75 -4.46
C ARG A 23 15.39 -14.48 -5.87
N LEU A 24 14.78 -15.48 -6.49
CA LEU A 24 14.19 -15.36 -7.80
C LEU A 24 12.74 -15.83 -7.71
N ILE A 25 11.82 -14.90 -7.98
CA ILE A 25 10.39 -15.16 -7.98
C ILE A 25 9.92 -15.13 -9.43
N ALA A 26 9.25 -16.20 -9.86
CA ALA A 26 8.63 -16.30 -11.17
C ALA A 26 7.11 -16.25 -11.02
N VAL A 27 6.46 -15.40 -11.83
CA VAL A 27 5.01 -15.27 -11.88
C VAL A 27 4.51 -15.90 -13.17
N PHE A 28 3.88 -17.07 -13.07
CA PHE A 28 3.30 -17.80 -14.19
C PHE A 28 1.83 -17.43 -14.37
N VAL A 29 1.58 -16.24 -14.94
CA VAL A 29 0.24 -15.63 -15.07
C VAL A 29 -0.82 -16.59 -15.65
N ARG A 30 -0.50 -17.33 -16.72
CA ARG A 30 -1.46 -18.28 -17.34
C ARG A 30 -1.78 -19.49 -16.47
N ARG A 31 -0.88 -19.84 -15.54
CA ARG A 31 -1.07 -20.94 -14.60
C ARG A 31 -1.67 -20.46 -13.28
N GLY A 32 -1.70 -19.15 -13.03
CA GLY A 32 -2.09 -18.60 -11.73
C GLY A 32 -1.14 -19.01 -10.61
N GLU A 33 0.14 -19.22 -10.93
CA GLU A 33 1.14 -19.69 -9.97
C GLU A 33 2.22 -18.63 -9.76
N VAL A 34 2.64 -18.46 -8.51
CA VAL A 34 3.88 -17.77 -8.16
C VAL A 34 4.82 -18.82 -7.60
N CYS A 35 6.07 -18.82 -8.07
CA CYS A 35 7.06 -19.79 -7.63
C CYS A 35 8.36 -19.11 -7.24
N GLU A 36 9.09 -19.68 -6.29
CA GLU A 36 10.46 -19.30 -5.96
C GLU A 36 11.45 -20.32 -6.51
N TRP A 37 12.58 -19.85 -7.02
CA TRP A 37 13.68 -20.72 -7.43
C TRP A 37 14.34 -21.37 -6.21
N SER A 38 14.35 -22.70 -6.16
CA SER A 38 15.14 -23.49 -5.21
C SER A 38 16.47 -23.87 -5.86
N GLN A 39 17.59 -23.40 -5.29
CA GLN A 39 18.92 -23.79 -5.75
C GLN A 39 19.21 -25.28 -5.51
N ASP A 40 18.73 -25.82 -4.38
CA ASP A 40 18.94 -27.21 -3.99
C ASP A 40 18.20 -28.16 -4.95
N GLU A 41 16.97 -27.81 -5.32
CA GLU A 41 16.13 -28.63 -6.19
C GLU A 41 16.27 -28.28 -7.68
N ARG A 42 17.01 -27.21 -8.00
CA ARG A 42 17.18 -26.65 -9.35
C ARG A 42 15.87 -26.52 -10.12
N ARG A 43 14.84 -26.05 -9.43
CA ARG A 43 13.51 -25.87 -10.00
C ARG A 43 12.76 -24.73 -9.31
N PHE A 44 11.71 -24.28 -9.98
CA PHE A 44 10.70 -23.42 -9.37
C PHE A 44 9.79 -24.23 -8.45
N VAL A 45 9.69 -23.80 -7.20
CA VAL A 45 8.81 -24.36 -6.16
C VAL A 45 7.64 -23.38 -5.96
N PRO A 46 6.38 -23.83 -6.07
CA PRO A 46 5.22 -22.97 -5.85
C PRO A 46 5.21 -22.36 -4.46
N LEU A 47 4.86 -21.08 -4.39
CA LEU A 47 4.55 -20.38 -3.15
C LEU A 47 3.05 -20.49 -2.85
N PRO A 48 2.66 -20.60 -1.57
CA PRO A 48 1.26 -20.60 -1.18
C PRO A 48 0.61 -19.25 -1.53
N LEU A 49 -0.53 -19.27 -2.24
CA LEU A 49 -1.20 -18.04 -2.69
C LEU A 49 -1.74 -17.20 -1.53
N ASP A 50 -2.13 -17.85 -0.43
CA ASP A 50 -2.52 -17.22 0.84
C ASP A 50 -1.30 -16.84 1.72
N GLY A 51 -0.08 -17.04 1.22
CA GLY A 51 1.14 -16.70 1.91
C GLY A 51 1.59 -15.25 1.70
N THR A 52 2.69 -14.90 2.36
CA THR A 52 3.35 -13.60 2.26
C THR A 52 4.79 -13.73 1.78
N LEU A 53 5.18 -12.86 0.85
CA LEU A 53 6.56 -12.65 0.45
C LEU A 53 7.22 -11.66 1.40
N GLU A 54 8.00 -12.18 2.34
CA GLU A 54 8.81 -11.40 3.26
C GLU A 54 10.25 -11.30 2.77
N ASP A 55 10.82 -10.11 2.72
CA ASP A 55 12.25 -9.90 2.50
C ASP A 55 12.71 -8.56 3.04
N ARG A 56 13.94 -8.49 3.58
CA ARG A 56 14.58 -7.24 4.05
C ARG A 56 14.68 -6.13 3.01
N THR A 57 14.60 -6.43 1.71
CA THR A 57 14.60 -5.44 0.63
C THR A 57 13.22 -4.86 0.36
N LEU A 58 12.16 -5.47 0.92
CA LEU A 58 10.80 -4.98 0.80
C LEU A 58 10.51 -4.03 1.96
N LEU A 59 9.86 -2.91 1.64
CA LEU A 59 9.42 -1.96 2.66
C LEU A 59 8.27 -2.51 3.50
N HIS A 60 7.44 -3.36 2.90
CA HIS A 60 6.32 -4.04 3.51
C HIS A 60 6.20 -5.45 2.90
N PRO A 61 5.81 -6.49 3.65
CA PRO A 61 5.51 -7.80 3.08
C PRO A 61 4.48 -7.69 1.94
N ILE A 62 4.63 -8.51 0.91
CA ILE A 62 3.71 -8.54 -0.24
C ILE A 62 2.92 -9.85 -0.18
N ALA A 63 1.59 -9.81 -0.16
CA ALA A 63 0.78 -11.01 -0.28
C ALA A 63 1.04 -11.70 -1.63
N ILE A 64 1.11 -13.03 -1.66
CA ILE A 64 1.50 -13.76 -2.87
C ILE A 64 0.43 -13.62 -3.98
N ASP A 65 -0.85 -13.64 -3.62
CA ASP A 65 -1.96 -13.40 -4.53
C ASP A 65 -1.93 -12.00 -5.18
N ALA A 66 -1.38 -10.99 -4.49
CA ALA A 66 -1.17 -9.65 -5.03
C ALA A 66 -0.20 -9.59 -6.22
N LEU A 67 0.57 -10.65 -6.48
CA LEU A 67 1.41 -10.75 -7.68
C LEU A 67 0.63 -11.23 -8.92
N LEU A 68 -0.60 -11.71 -8.74
CA LEU A 68 -1.47 -12.25 -9.79
C LEU A 68 -2.77 -11.45 -9.96
N ASP A 69 -3.31 -10.92 -8.86
CA ASP A 69 -4.56 -10.20 -8.83
C ASP A 69 -4.34 -8.68 -8.72
N ALA A 70 -4.99 -7.92 -9.61
CA ALA A 70 -4.79 -6.47 -9.68
C ALA A 70 -5.36 -5.73 -8.47
N VAL A 71 -6.44 -6.22 -7.85
CA VAL A 71 -7.05 -5.58 -6.67
C VAL A 71 -6.18 -5.80 -5.43
N ALA A 72 -5.66 -7.01 -5.27
CA ALA A 72 -4.69 -7.32 -4.23
C ALA A 72 -3.36 -6.56 -4.45
N ALA A 73 -2.91 -6.40 -5.71
CA ALA A 73 -1.75 -5.57 -6.05
C ALA A 73 -1.92 -4.11 -5.63
N ASP A 74 -3.06 -3.50 -5.97
CA ASP A 74 -3.35 -2.12 -5.58
C ASP A 74 -3.36 -1.95 -4.06
N SER A 75 -3.93 -2.92 -3.34
CA SER A 75 -3.96 -2.91 -1.86
C SER A 75 -2.54 -2.98 -1.28
N ALA A 76 -1.69 -3.88 -1.77
CA ALA A 76 -0.30 -3.98 -1.34
C ALA A 76 0.51 -2.69 -1.60
N VAL A 77 0.22 -1.98 -2.69
CA VAL A 77 0.82 -0.67 -2.99
C VAL A 77 0.36 0.38 -1.98
N VAL A 78 -0.93 0.42 -1.65
CA VAL A 78 -1.49 1.34 -0.64
C VAL A 78 -0.83 1.09 0.72
N ASP A 79 -0.71 -0.17 1.14
CA ASP A 79 -0.07 -0.54 2.41
C ASP A 79 1.39 -0.10 2.46
N ALA A 80 2.14 -0.31 1.37
CA ALA A 80 3.53 0.12 1.27
C ALA A 80 3.67 1.66 1.28
N ILE A 81 2.75 2.39 0.65
CA ILE A 81 2.71 3.87 0.66
C ILE A 81 2.42 4.38 2.07
N HIS A 82 1.45 3.75 2.76
CA HIS A 82 1.09 4.09 4.13
C HIS A 82 2.26 3.81 5.09
N ALA A 83 2.91 2.65 4.98
CA ALA A 83 4.10 2.30 5.77
C ALA A 83 5.26 3.30 5.59
N ARG A 84 5.43 3.87 4.39
CA ARG A 84 6.43 4.92 4.13
C ARG A 84 6.09 6.28 4.74
N ARG A 85 4.82 6.49 5.15
CA ARG A 85 4.27 7.81 5.45
C ARG A 85 4.54 8.81 4.32
N ASN A 86 4.21 8.42 3.08
CA ASN A 86 4.40 9.29 1.92
C ASN A 86 3.67 10.64 2.15
N PRO A 87 4.34 11.81 1.96
CA PRO A 87 3.73 13.11 2.23
C PRO A 87 2.39 13.33 1.51
N ARG A 88 2.27 12.88 0.25
CA ARG A 88 1.04 13.02 -0.52
C ARG A 88 -0.09 12.13 0.01
N ALA A 89 0.24 10.93 0.51
CA ALA A 89 -0.75 10.07 1.13
C ALA A 89 -1.27 10.69 2.43
N VAL A 90 -0.37 11.23 3.26
CA VAL A 90 -0.72 11.97 4.48
C VAL A 90 -1.62 13.18 4.15
N GLU A 91 -1.28 13.97 3.12
CA GLU A 91 -2.11 15.09 2.67
C GLU A 91 -3.53 14.65 2.24
N ILE A 92 -3.65 13.52 1.53
CA ILE A 92 -4.94 12.98 1.09
C ILE A 92 -5.76 12.51 2.30
N GLU A 93 -5.14 11.78 3.24
CA GLU A 93 -5.79 11.32 4.47
C GLU A 93 -6.29 12.49 5.32
N GLU A 94 -5.45 13.51 5.54
CA GLU A 94 -5.82 14.73 6.26
C GLU A 94 -6.93 15.51 5.55
N ALA A 95 -6.86 15.62 4.21
CA ALA A 95 -7.90 16.27 3.43
C ALA A 95 -9.23 15.53 3.50
N ALA A 96 -9.22 14.19 3.49
CA ALA A 96 -10.42 13.38 3.68
C ALA A 96 -10.98 13.55 5.10
N ARG A 97 -10.11 13.49 6.11
CA ARG A 97 -10.48 13.55 7.52
C ARG A 97 -11.04 14.90 7.94
N PHE A 98 -10.38 15.98 7.54
CA PHE A 98 -10.79 17.34 7.91
C PHE A 98 -11.66 18.02 6.85
N GLY A 99 -11.89 17.36 5.71
CA GLY A 99 -12.70 17.85 4.60
C GLY A 99 -14.09 18.37 5.01
N PRO A 100 -14.87 17.65 5.83
CA PRO A 100 -16.17 18.12 6.29
C PRO A 100 -16.09 19.44 7.09
N ILE A 101 -15.13 19.56 8.01
CA ILE A 101 -14.91 20.77 8.81
C ILE A 101 -14.42 21.91 7.92
N ALA A 102 -13.49 21.64 7.01
CA ALA A 102 -12.98 22.61 6.04
C ALA A 102 -14.10 23.17 5.15
N ALA A 103 -14.97 22.30 4.63
CA ALA A 103 -16.12 22.67 3.81
C ALA A 103 -17.13 23.52 4.60
N LEU A 104 -17.40 23.15 5.86
CA LEU A 104 -18.28 23.90 6.74
C LEU A 104 -17.71 25.29 7.05
N CYS A 105 -16.43 25.39 7.40
CA CYS A 105 -15.76 26.66 7.67
C CYS A 105 -15.78 27.57 6.44
N LYS A 106 -15.53 27.03 5.24
CA LYS A 106 -15.68 27.77 3.98
C LYS A 106 -17.08 28.33 3.80
N LYS A 107 -18.12 27.52 4.04
CA LYS A 107 -19.52 27.95 3.94
C LYS A 107 -19.87 29.04 4.96
N LEU A 108 -19.35 28.93 6.17
CA LEU A 108 -19.57 29.87 7.27
C LEU A 108 -18.61 31.07 7.25
N ARG A 109 -17.67 31.12 6.29
CA ARG A 109 -16.61 32.13 6.18
C ARG A 109 -15.75 32.22 7.46
N LEU A 110 -15.48 31.08 8.08
CA LEU A 110 -14.57 30.96 9.23
C LEU A 110 -13.14 30.68 8.77
N PRO A 111 -12.12 31.15 9.50
CA PRO A 111 -10.73 30.81 9.21
C PRO A 111 -10.52 29.30 9.34
N PHE A 112 -9.76 28.73 8.40
CA PHE A 112 -9.32 27.33 8.45
C PHE A 112 -7.90 27.23 7.88
N GLY A 113 -6.93 27.62 8.71
CA GLY A 113 -5.51 27.63 8.38
C GLY A 113 -4.71 26.59 9.17
N PRO A 114 -3.38 26.74 9.23
CA PRO A 114 -2.50 25.82 9.93
C PRO A 114 -2.82 25.67 11.43
N ALA A 115 -3.25 26.74 12.09
CA ALA A 115 -3.59 26.73 13.50
C ALA A 115 -4.83 25.87 13.80
N GLU A 116 -5.88 25.99 12.98
CA GLU A 116 -7.09 25.17 13.11
C GLU A 116 -6.81 23.70 12.78
N ARG A 117 -6.02 23.43 11.73
CA ARG A 117 -5.59 22.05 11.41
C ARG A 117 -4.80 21.43 12.55
N ALA A 118 -3.86 22.17 13.15
CA ALA A 118 -3.09 21.72 14.31
C ALA A 118 -3.97 21.34 15.51
N ARG A 119 -5.12 22.00 15.71
CA ARG A 119 -6.10 21.64 16.77
C ARG A 119 -6.85 20.35 16.48
N LEU A 120 -7.08 20.04 15.20
CA LEU A 120 -7.75 18.80 14.80
C LEU A 120 -6.81 17.60 14.80
N HIS A 121 -5.50 17.85 14.68
CA HIS A 121 -4.50 16.79 14.76
C HIS A 121 -4.52 16.09 16.13
N GLY A 122 -4.66 14.76 16.09
CA GLY A 122 -4.68 13.92 17.28
C GLY A 122 -6.07 13.73 17.91
N LEU A 123 -7.10 14.41 17.42
CA LEU A 123 -8.49 14.08 17.78
C LEU A 123 -8.88 12.73 17.17
N ASP A 124 -9.68 11.95 17.90
CA ASP A 124 -10.40 10.81 17.35
C ASP A 124 -11.64 11.28 16.56
N ASP A 125 -12.34 10.34 15.92
CA ASP A 125 -13.44 10.67 15.02
C ASP A 125 -14.68 11.19 15.77
N ASP A 126 -14.90 10.75 17.00
CA ASP A 126 -15.98 11.24 17.87
C ASP A 126 -15.75 12.72 18.23
N ARG A 127 -14.52 13.08 18.61
CA ARG A 127 -14.14 14.47 18.88
C ARG A 127 -14.20 15.35 17.64
N LEU A 128 -13.86 14.82 16.46
CA LEU A 128 -14.04 15.55 15.21
C LEU A 128 -15.53 15.80 14.91
N ALA A 129 -16.40 14.84 15.19
CA ALA A 129 -17.84 15.00 15.07
C ALA A 129 -18.38 16.06 16.04
N ASP A 130 -17.91 16.08 17.29
CA ASP A 130 -18.24 17.11 18.27
C ASP A 130 -17.87 18.52 17.78
N VAL A 131 -16.64 18.67 17.24
CA VAL A 131 -16.17 19.96 16.69
C VAL A 131 -17.04 20.40 15.51
N LEU A 132 -17.38 19.48 14.60
CA LEU A 132 -18.26 19.76 13.47
C LEU A 132 -19.64 20.24 13.95
N LEU A 133 -20.22 19.55 14.93
CA LEU A 133 -21.51 19.91 15.52
C LEU A 133 -21.46 21.28 16.21
N PHE A 134 -20.37 21.56 16.93
CA PHE A 134 -20.16 22.83 17.60
C PHE A 134 -20.08 23.98 16.61
N ILE A 135 -19.24 23.85 15.56
CA ILE A 135 -19.08 24.88 14.52
C ILE A 135 -20.41 25.11 13.80
N SER A 136 -21.14 24.05 13.50
CA SER A 136 -22.46 24.14 12.85
C SER A 136 -23.45 24.96 13.70
N SER A 137 -23.45 24.74 15.01
CA SER A 137 -24.41 25.35 15.95
C SER A 137 -24.02 26.77 16.35
N HIS A 138 -22.75 27.01 16.64
CA HIS A 138 -22.26 28.27 17.22
C HIS A 138 -21.58 29.19 16.20
N ARG A 139 -21.31 28.69 14.98
CA ARG A 139 -20.62 29.43 13.91
C ARG A 139 -19.31 30.05 14.35
N ARG A 140 -18.57 29.34 15.20
CA ARG A 140 -17.23 29.69 15.66
C ARG A 140 -16.47 28.41 16.03
N TRP A 141 -15.16 28.52 16.13
CA TRP A 141 -14.32 27.44 16.66
C TRP A 141 -14.58 27.24 18.16
N PRO A 142 -14.61 25.97 18.63
CA PRO A 142 -14.58 25.67 20.06
C PRO A 142 -13.26 26.10 20.71
#